data_AF-A0ABD0RWG7-F1
#
_entry.id   AF-A0ABD0RWG7-F1
#
_cell.length_a   1.000
_cell.length_b   1.000
_cell.length_c   1.000
_cell.angle_alpha   90.00
_cell.angle_beta   90.00
_cell.angle_gamma   90.00
#
_symmetry.space_group_name_H-M   'P 1'
#
loop_
_entity.id
_entity.type
_entity.pdbx_description
1 polymer ?
#
loop_
_entity_poly.entity_id
_entity_poly.type
_entity_poly.pdbx_seq_one_letter_code
_entity_poly.pdbx_strand_id
1 'polypeptide(L)' 'KTANAVVSITIEDVEDNSPKFDKDEYTVSIPENSPQDQFVLQTRVTDLDL' A
#
# COMPACT_ATOMS: atom_id res chain seq x y z
N LYS A 1 -43.64 -16.92 -25.99
CA LYS A 1 -43.57 -16.07 -24.79
C LYS A 1 -42.14 -16.11 -24.29
N THR A 2 -41.37 -15.07 -24.52
CA THR A 2 -40.02 -14.92 -23.95
C THR A 2 -40.11 -13.86 -22.86
N ALA A 3 -39.51 -14.17 -21.71
CA ALA A 3 -39.42 -13.28 -20.57
C ALA A 3 -37.93 -12.99 -20.35
N ASN A 4 -37.61 -11.71 -20.17
CA ASN A 4 -36.26 -11.23 -19.95
C ASN A 4 -36.22 -10.66 -18.53
N ALA A 5 -35.20 -11.03 -17.77
CA ALA A 5 -34.96 -10.54 -16.42
C ALA A 5 -33.61 -9.82 -16.40
N VAL A 6 -33.57 -8.69 -15.68
CA VAL A 6 -32.34 -7.94 -15.45
C VAL A 6 -31.71 -8.45 -14.17
N VAL A 7 -30.46 -8.86 -14.24
CA VAL A 7 -29.66 -9.29 -13.08
C VAL A 7 -28.59 -8.23 -12.85
N SER A 8 -28.60 -7.62 -11.66
CA SER A 8 -27.55 -6.72 -11.23
C SER A 8 -26.52 -7.51 -10.42
N ILE A 9 -25.26 -7.43 -10.84
CA ILE A 9 -24.13 -8.06 -10.16
C ILE A 9 -23.28 -6.93 -9.60
N THR A 10 -23.07 -6.96 -8.29
CA THR A 10 -22.14 -6.09 -7.59
C THR A 10 -20.97 -6.95 -7.14
N ILE A 11 -19.75 -6.55 -7.51
CA ILE A 11 -18.54 -7.18 -7.04
C ILE A 11 -18.12 -6.42 -5.79
N GLU A 12 -18.09 -7.11 -4.66
CA GLU A 12 -17.50 -6.58 -3.44
C GLU A 12 -15.99 -6.72 -3.55
N ASP A 13 -15.28 -5.63 -3.31
CA ASP A 13 -13.83 -5.65 -3.23
C ASP A 13 -13.42 -6.42 -1.97
N VAL A 14 -12.44 -7.31 -2.12
CA VAL A 14 -11.92 -8.10 -1.01
C VAL A 14 -10.52 -7.57 -0.76
N GLU A 15 -10.20 -7.25 0.50
CA GLU A 15 -8.87 -6.81 0.95
C GLU A 15 -7.83 -7.90 0.69
N ASP A 16 -7.40 -8.01 -0.57
CA ASP A 16 -6.52 -9.05 -1.09
C ASP A 16 -5.14 -8.48 -1.46
N ASN A 17 -4.96 -7.16 -1.45
CA ASN A 17 -3.69 -6.48 -1.56
C ASN A 17 -3.29 -5.91 -0.20
N SER A 18 -2.30 -6.53 0.43
CA SER A 18 -1.69 -5.94 1.61
C SER A 18 -0.82 -4.72 1.25
N PRO A 19 -0.65 -3.75 2.17
CA PRO A 19 0.23 -2.61 1.97
C PRO A 19 1.67 -3.06 1.66
N LYS A 20 2.27 -2.52 0.59
CA LYS A 20 3.64 -2.85 0.18
C LYS A 20 4.58 -1.66 0.32
N PHE A 21 5.77 -1.93 0.85
CA PHE A 21 6.88 -0.98 0.85
C PHE A 21 7.40 -0.79 -0.59
N ASP A 22 7.92 0.40 -0.89
CA ASP A 22 8.49 0.68 -2.21
C ASP A 22 9.82 -0.05 -2.47
N LYS A 23 10.46 -0.56 -1.41
CA LYS A 23 11.70 -1.35 -1.49
C LYS A 23 11.68 -2.52 -0.51
N ASP A 24 12.38 -3.58 -0.90
CA ASP A 24 12.59 -4.75 -0.04
C ASP A 24 13.57 -4.46 1.11
N GLU A 25 14.50 -3.53 0.92
CA GLU A 25 15.47 -3.11 1.94
C GLU A 25 15.81 -1.62 1.82
N TYR A 26 15.97 -0.95 2.96
CA TYR A 26 16.46 0.43 3.03
C TYR A 26 17.74 0.48 3.85
N THR A 27 18.86 0.79 3.19
CA THR A 27 20.14 1.02 3.83
C THR A 27 20.44 2.52 3.89
N VAL A 28 20.77 3.03 5.08
CA VAL A 28 21.14 4.43 5.32
C VAL A 28 22.37 4.49 6.23
N SER A 29 23.33 5.35 5.91
CA SER A 29 24.52 5.57 6.72
C SER A 29 24.42 6.89 7.46
N ILE A 30 24.63 6.87 8.78
CA ILE A 30 24.58 8.05 9.65
C ILE A 30 26.00 8.36 10.14
N PRO A 31 26.50 9.60 9.98
CA PRO A 31 27.77 10.03 10.56
C PRO A 31 27.80 9.93 12.09
N GLU A 32 28.97 9.63 12.66
CA GLU A 32 29.12 9.49 14.13
C GLU A 32 28.81 10.79 14.91
N ASN A 33 29.01 11.95 14.26
CA ASN A 33 28.80 13.28 14.84
C ASN A 33 27.42 13.87 14.49
N SER A 34 26.46 13.03 14.10
CA SER A 34 25.10 13.46 13.79
C SER A 34 24.40 14.04 15.02
N PRO A 35 23.68 15.17 14.89
CA PRO A 35 22.93 15.76 16.00
C PRO A 35 21.80 14.84 16.47
N GLN A 36 21.40 15.03 17.74
CA GLN A 36 20.24 14.36 18.30
C GLN A 36 18.97 14.71 17.50
N ASP A 37 18.09 13.73 17.33
CA ASP A 37 16.83 13.84 16.59
C ASP A 37 16.99 14.13 15.09
N GLN A 38 18.16 13.83 14.52
CA GLN A 38 18.34 13.87 13.07
C GLN A 38 17.36 12.90 12.39
N PHE A 39 16.59 13.43 11.44
CA PHE A 39 15.77 12.62 10.56
C PHE A 39 16.62 11.71 9.67
N VAL A 40 16.33 10.40 9.68
CA VAL A 40 17.14 9.37 8.99
C VAL A 40 16.45 8.87 7.73
N LEU A 41 15.18 8.47 7.85
CA LEU A 41 14.45 7.85 6.75
C LEU A 41 12.94 7.99 6.98
N GLN A 42 12.21 8.23 5.89
CA GLN A 42 10.76 8.04 5.83
C GLN A 42 10.46 7.12 4.66
N THR A 43 9.78 6.02 4.94
CA THR A 43 9.31 5.07 3.93
C THR A 43 7.88 5.37 3.55
N ARG A 44 7.50 5.04 2.32
CA ARG A 44 6.10 5.11 1.88
C ARG A 44 5.61 3.69 1.64
N VAL A 45 4.48 3.36 2.26
CA VAL A 45 3.77 2.11 2.01
C VAL A 45 2.54 2.45 1.18
N THR A 46 2.31 1.69 0.11
CA THR A 46 1.15 1.87 -0.76
C THR A 46 0.31 0.61 -0.71
N ASP A 47 -0.98 0.78 -0.44
CA ASP A 47 -2.00 -0.24 -0.58
C ASP A 47 -2.79 0.07 -1.86
N LEU A 48 -3.10 -0.95 -2.65
CA LEU A 48 -3.80 -0.82 -3.93
C LEU A 48 -5.31 -1.05 -3.80
N ASP A 49 -5.78 -1.47 -2.62
CA ASP A 49 -7.21 -1.70 -2.32
C ASP A 49 -7.95 -0.43 -1.89
N LEU A 50 -7.26 0.72 -1.82
CA LEU A 50 -7.82 2.01 -1.38
C LEU A 50 -8.14 2.98 -2.54
#